data_AF-A0A503WYZ9-F1
#
_entry.id   AF-A0A503WYZ9-F1
#
_cell.length_a   1.000
_cell.length_b   1.000
_cell.length_c   1.000
_cell.angle_alpha   90.00
_cell.angle_beta   90.00
_cell.angle_gamma   90.00
#
_symmetry.space_group_name_H-M   'P 1'
#
loop_
_entity.id
_entity.type
_entity.pdbx_description
1 polymer ?
#
loop_
_entity_poly.entity_id
_entity_poly.type
_entity_poly.pdbx_seq_one_letter_code
_entity_poly.pdbx_strand_id
1 'polypeptide(L)' 'MARKDNARSIDKDLVQTRKGKNYYPLDTVLASINPCAGKKDNTSCGSGCICLGGQCHYTLYQLTTKGFTIE' A
#
# COMPACT_ATOMS: atom_id res chain seq x y z
N MET A 1 -15.40 26.09 8.67
CA MET A 1 -15.67 24.64 8.53
C MET A 1 -14.45 24.01 7.90
N ALA A 2 -13.68 23.25 8.68
CA ALA A 2 -12.37 22.73 8.29
C ALA A 2 -12.49 21.82 7.06
N ARG A 3 -11.68 22.09 6.02
CA ARG A 3 -11.40 21.11 4.99
C ARG A 3 -10.70 19.97 5.72
N LYS A 4 -11.40 18.86 5.95
CA LYS A 4 -10.75 17.60 6.31
C LYS A 4 -9.90 17.23 5.10
N ASP A 5 -8.67 17.70 5.10
CA ASP A 5 -7.61 17.06 4.33
C ASP A 5 -7.70 15.57 4.67
N ASN A 6 -8.13 14.78 3.69
CA ASN A 6 -8.07 13.33 3.71
C ASN A 6 -6.59 12.95 3.83
N ALA A 7 -6.02 13.05 5.03
CA ALA A 7 -4.76 12.42 5.34
C ALA A 7 -4.98 10.94 5.02
N ARG A 8 -4.40 10.49 3.91
CA ARG A 8 -4.45 9.09 3.53
C ARG A 8 -3.49 8.38 4.46
N SER A 9 -4.02 8.07 5.64
CA SER A 9 -3.30 7.42 6.72
C SER A 9 -3.13 5.94 6.41
N ILE A 10 -2.00 5.40 6.82
CA ILE A 10 -1.64 3.99 6.60
C ILE A 10 -1.43 3.37 7.96
N ASP A 11 -2.12 2.27 8.20
CA ASP A 11 -1.97 1.49 9.41
C ASP A 11 -0.56 0.89 9.49
N LYS A 12 0.21 1.31 10.51
CA LYS A 12 1.57 0.82 10.79
C LYS A 12 1.59 -0.65 11.20
N ASP A 13 0.52 -1.14 11.81
CA ASP A 13 0.44 -2.51 12.31
C ASP A 13 0.28 -3.53 11.18
N LEU A 14 -0.16 -3.07 10.00
CA LEU A 14 -0.24 -3.91 8.79
C LEU A 14 1.07 -3.94 7.98
N VAL A 15 2.18 -3.47 8.56
CA VAL A 15 3.50 -3.50 7.90
C VAL A 15 3.98 -4.92 7.65
N GLN A 16 4.45 -5.16 6.43
CA GLN A 16 5.05 -6.42 6.02
C GLN A 16 6.52 -6.19 5.65
N THR A 17 7.42 -6.78 6.42
CA THR A 17 8.86 -6.72 6.13
C THR A 17 9.25 -7.80 5.14
N ARG A 18 9.88 -7.41 4.03
CA ARG A 18 10.39 -8.32 2.98
C ARG A 18 11.74 -7.85 2.48
N LYS A 19 12.74 -8.74 2.49
CA LYS A 19 14.13 -8.45 2.04
C LYS A 19 14.70 -7.17 2.69
N GLY A 20 14.41 -6.94 3.97
CA GLY A 20 14.85 -5.75 4.72
C GLY A 20 14.12 -4.44 4.36
N LYS A 21 13.03 -4.49 3.59
CA LYS A 21 12.19 -3.32 3.26
C LYS A 21 10.79 -3.50 3.84
N ASN A 22 10.23 -2.42 4.36
CA ASN A 22 8.88 -2.38 4.89
C ASN A 22 7.90 -2.02 3.78
N TYR A 23 6.82 -2.79 3.69
CA TYR A 23 5.73 -2.59 2.76
C TYR A 23 4.42 -2.45 3.52
N TYR A 24 3.57 -1.55 3.07
CA TYR A 24 2.29 -1.27 3.73
C TYR A 24 1.15 -1.41 2.72
N PRO A 25 0.02 -2.00 3.13
CA PRO A 25 -1.16 -2.07 2.28
C PRO A 25 -1.77 -0.68 2.11
N LEU A 26 -2.42 -0.47 0.96
CA LEU A 26 -3.33 0.66 0.80
C LEU A 26 -4.73 0.19 1.21
N ASP A 27 -5.19 0.58 2.39
CA ASP A 27 -6.51 0.21 2.94
C ASP A 27 -7.67 0.58 1.99
N THR A 28 -7.46 1.60 1.15
CA THR A 28 -8.46 2.18 0.24
C THR A 28 -8.39 1.73 -1.21
N VAL A 29 -7.55 0.76 -1.59
CA VAL A 29 -7.64 0.22 -2.96
C VAL A 29 -8.89 -0.66 -3.02
N LEU A 30 -9.98 -0.10 -3.58
CA LEU A 30 -11.19 -0.82 -3.95
C LEU A 30 -10.78 -2.19 -4.52
N ALA A 31 -11.21 -3.27 -3.86
CA ALA A 31 -10.87 -4.64 -4.23
C ALA A 31 -11.15 -4.95 -5.71
N SER A 32 -12.10 -4.22 -6.31
CA SER A 32 -12.48 -4.24 -7.73
C SER A 32 -11.37 -3.81 -8.70
N ILE A 33 -10.35 -3.10 -8.22
CA ILE A 33 -9.19 -2.60 -9.01
C ILE A 33 -7.88 -3.13 -8.40
N ASN A 34 -7.92 -4.22 -7.64
CA ASN A 34 -6.72 -4.78 -7.03
C ASN A 34 -5.95 -5.61 -8.07
N PRO A 35 -4.83 -5.09 -8.61
CA PRO A 35 -4.07 -5.79 -9.64
C PRO A 35 -3.40 -7.07 -9.12
N CYS A 36 -3.41 -7.30 -7.81
CA CYS A 36 -2.77 -8.44 -7.16
C CYS A 36 -3.75 -9.59 -6.85
N ALA A 37 -5.03 -9.45 -7.20
CA ALA A 37 -6.01 -10.53 -7.10
C ALA A 37 -5.57 -11.75 -7.96
N GLY A 38 -5.49 -12.93 -7.34
CA GLY A 38 -5.06 -14.17 -8.00
C GLY A 38 -3.58 -14.25 -8.38
N LYS A 39 -2.76 -13.26 -8.00
CA LYS A 39 -1.31 -13.28 -8.24
C LYS A 39 -0.55 -13.82 -7.02
N LYS A 40 0.61 -14.41 -7.29
CA LYS A 40 1.51 -14.91 -6.24
C LYS A 40 2.15 -13.76 -5.46
N ASP A 41 2.43 -13.99 -4.19
CA ASP A 41 3.19 -13.06 -3.36
C ASP A 41 4.53 -12.68 -4.02
N ASN A 42 4.97 -11.44 -3.78
CA ASN A 42 6.13 -10.80 -4.39
C ASN A 42 6.04 -10.58 -5.91
N THR A 43 4.89 -10.84 -6.54
CA THR A 43 4.68 -10.41 -7.93
C THR A 43 4.55 -8.89 -7.96
N SER A 44 5.24 -8.22 -8.89
CA SER A 44 5.06 -6.78 -9.06
C SER A 44 3.79 -6.51 -9.88
N CYS A 45 2.92 -5.64 -9.34
CA CYS A 45 1.64 -5.26 -9.94
C CYS A 45 1.66 -3.88 -10.63
N GLY A 46 2.85 -3.30 -10.86
CA GLY A 46 3.02 -1.96 -11.44
C GLY A 46 3.24 -0.86 -10.38
N SER A 47 3.68 0.34 -10.81
CA SER A 47 3.91 1.55 -10.00
C SER A 47 4.54 1.35 -8.61
N GLY A 48 5.49 0.42 -8.47
CA GLY A 48 6.15 0.14 -7.18
C GLY A 48 5.31 -0.65 -6.17
N CYS A 49 4.22 -1.29 -6.61
CA CYS A 49 3.43 -2.23 -5.82
C CYS A 49 4.01 -3.65 -5.90
N ILE A 50 3.99 -4.36 -4.77
CA ILE A 50 4.17 -5.82 -4.67
C ILE A 50 2.89 -6.50 -4.18
N CYS A 51 2.55 -7.68 -4.72
CA CYS A 51 1.50 -8.53 -4.17
C CYS A 51 1.94 -9.09 -2.82
N LEU A 52 1.10 -8.97 -1.80
CA LEU A 52 1.19 -9.80 -0.59
C LEU A 52 -0.22 -10.15 -0.15
N GLY A 53 -0.51 -11.43 0.05
CA GLY A 53 -1.84 -11.90 0.48
C GLY A 53 -2.93 -11.53 -0.53
N GLY A 54 -2.58 -11.43 -1.81
CA GLY A 54 -3.51 -10.98 -2.86
C GLY A 54 -3.79 -9.48 -2.85
N GLN A 55 -3.09 -8.65 -2.06
CA GLN A 55 -3.26 -7.19 -2.01
C GLN A 55 -2.00 -6.43 -2.42
N CYS A 56 -2.19 -5.21 -2.92
CA CYS A 56 -1.10 -4.33 -3.31
C CYS A 56 -0.45 -3.68 -2.08
N HIS A 57 0.85 -3.90 -1.89
CA HIS A 57 1.63 -3.25 -0.84
C HIS A 57 2.74 -2.38 -1.44
N TYR A 58 3.02 -1.25 -0.81
CA TYR A 58 3.97 -0.26 -1.28
C TYR A 58 5.00 0.07 -0.21
N THR A 59 6.20 0.48 -0.61
CA THR A 59 7.19 1.00 0.34
C THR A 59 6.78 2.38 0.85
N LEU A 60 7.27 2.76 2.03
CA LEU A 60 7.09 4.12 2.58
C LEU A 60 7.39 5.21 1.54
N TYR A 61 8.48 5.06 0.78
CA TYR A 61 8.87 6.00 -0.27
C TYR A 61 7.80 6.15 -1.37
N GLN A 62 7.20 5.04 -1.83
CA GLN A 62 6.13 5.10 -2.85
C GLN A 62 4.82 5.67 -2.29
N LEU A 63 4.61 5.53 -0.98
CA LEU A 63 3.43 6.04 -0.31
C LEU A 63 3.54 7.56 -0.11
N THR A 64 4.71 8.04 0.31
CA THR A 64 4.97 9.48 0.46
C THR A 64 4.94 10.21 -0.88
N THR A 65 5.46 9.63 -1.96
CA THR A 65 5.34 10.24 -3.32
C THR A 65 3.90 10.30 -3.82
N LYS A 66 3.00 9.47 -3.29
CA LYS A 66 1.56 9.47 -3.57
C LYS A 66 0.75 10.34 -2.59
N GLY A 67 1.42 11.04 -1.67
CA GLY A 67 0.78 11.92 -0.68
C GLY A 67 0.18 11.19 0.52
N PHE A 68 0.59 9.94 0.79
CA PHE A 68 0.24 9.24 2.02
C PHE A 68 1.27 9.55 3.12
N THR A 69 0.78 9.66 4.34
CA THR A 69 1.59 9.82 5.56
C THR A 69 1.27 8.66 6.47
N ILE A 70 2.30 8.04 7.06
CA ILE A 70 2.07 6.97 8.02
C ILE A 70 1.90 7.59 9.40
N GLU A 71 0.70 7.48 9.98
CA GLU A 71 0.39 7.95 11.34
C GLU A 71 0.75 6.92 12.40
#